data_AF-A0A966HQB8-F1
#
_entry.id   AF-A0A966HQB8-F1
#
_cell.length_a   1.000
_cell.length_b   1.000
_cell.length_c   1.000
_cell.angle_alpha   90.00
_cell.angle_beta   90.00
_cell.angle_gamma   90.00
#
_symmetry.space_group_name_H-M   'P 1'
#
loop_
_entity.id
_entity.type
_entity.pdbx_description
1 polymer ?
#
loop_
_entity_poly.entity_id
_entity_poly.type
_entity_poly.pdbx_seq_one_letter_code
_entity_poly.pdbx_strand_id
1 'polypeptide(L)'
;MPKVKVDGIEVEVPQGATVLQACEVAGKEIPRFCYHERLSIAGNCRMCLVEMEKSPKPVASCAMPVADGQVIYTNTEMVKKARQGVMEFLLINHPLDCPICDQGG
;
A
#
# COMPACT_ATOMS: atom_id res chain seq x y z
N MET A 1 -13.02 -1.65 17.99
CA MET A 1 -11.91 -1.23 17.12
C MET A 1 -11.17 -2.49 16.71
N PRO A 2 -11.00 -2.79 15.42
CA PRO A 2 -10.28 -3.98 14.99
C PRO A 2 -8.82 -3.95 15.47
N LYS A 3 -8.32 -5.09 15.96
CA LYS A 3 -6.90 -5.30 16.28
C LYS A 3 -6.25 -6.09 15.15
N VAL A 4 -5.12 -5.57 14.66
CA VAL A 4 -4.36 -6.19 13.57
C VAL A 4 -2.87 -6.17 13.85
N LYS A 5 -2.14 -7.04 13.17
CA LYS A 5 -0.69 -7.17 13.30
C LYS A 5 -0.01 -6.78 11.99
N VAL A 6 0.75 -5.69 12.00
CA VAL A 6 1.52 -5.20 10.84
C VAL A 6 3.00 -5.45 11.09
N ASP A 7 3.64 -6.33 10.31
CA ASP A 7 5.06 -6.72 10.46
C ASP A 7 5.45 -7.10 11.90
N GLY A 8 4.54 -7.74 12.65
CA GLY A 8 4.77 -8.10 14.05
C GLY A 8 4.22 -7.11 15.07
N ILE A 9 3.90 -5.88 14.68
CA ILE A 9 3.41 -4.80 15.55
C ILE A 9 1.90 -4.88 15.66
N GLU A 10 1.38 -5.00 16.88
CA GLU A 10 -0.06 -4.95 17.13
C GLU A 10 -0.53 -3.49 17.15
N VAL A 11 -1.58 -3.20 16.38
CA VAL A 11 -2.22 -1.89 16.33
C VAL A 11 -3.73 -2.03 16.39
N GLU A 12 -4.36 -1.02 16.97
CA GLU A 12 -5.81 -0.89 17.08
C GLU A 12 -6.25 0.32 16.26
N VAL A 13 -7.23 0.12 15.36
CA VAL A 13 -7.68 1.16 14.43
C VAL A 13 -9.19 1.41 14.55
N PRO A 14 -9.68 2.60 14.16
CA PRO A 14 -11.11 2.86 14.06
C PRO A 14 -11.80 1.89 13.10
N GLN A 15 -13.07 1.59 13.37
CA GLN A 15 -13.87 0.76 12.47
C GLN A 15 -14.05 1.47 11.12
N GLY A 16 -13.89 0.72 10.01
CA GLY A 16 -13.91 1.28 8.66
C GLY A 16 -12.55 1.80 8.17
N ALA A 17 -11.50 1.74 8.99
CA ALA A 17 -10.14 2.03 8.53
C ALA A 17 -9.68 1.02 7.46
N THR A 18 -8.77 1.47 6.60
CA THR A 18 -8.14 0.63 5.57
C THR A 18 -6.83 0.03 6.05
N VAL A 19 -6.36 -1.03 5.41
CA VAL A 19 -5.08 -1.67 5.70
C VAL A 19 -3.93 -0.66 5.60
N LEU A 20 -4.00 0.31 4.68
CA LEU A 20 -3.01 1.38 4.55
C LEU A 20 -2.95 2.24 5.82
N GLN A 21 -4.11 2.62 6.36
CA GLN A 21 -4.18 3.41 7.60
C GLN A 21 -3.68 2.62 8.81
N ALA A 22 -3.94 1.31 8.87
CA ALA A 22 -3.35 0.46 9.91
C ALA A 22 -1.82 0.38 9.80
N CYS A 23 -1.28 0.33 8.59
CA CYS A 23 0.17 0.40 8.37
C CYS A 23 0.75 1.74 8.85
N GLU A 24 0.08 2.86 8.55
CA GLU A 24 0.51 4.19 9.01
C GLU A 24 0.53 4.28 10.55
N VAL A 25 -0.50 3.77 11.23
CA VAL A 25 -0.54 3.69 12.71
C VAL A 25 0.60 2.81 13.26
N ALA A 26 0.99 1.76 12.54
CA ALA A 26 2.13 0.92 12.89
C ALA A 26 3.51 1.53 12.54
N GLY A 27 3.54 2.76 12.01
CA GLY A 27 4.76 3.43 11.57
C GLY A 27 5.37 2.85 10.28
N LYS A 28 4.55 2.15 9.48
CA LYS A 28 4.95 1.57 8.19
C LYS A 28 4.43 2.42 7.04
N GLU A 29 5.35 3.10 6.36
CA GLU A 29 5.02 3.86 5.17
C GLU A 29 4.83 2.92 3.97
N ILE A 30 3.64 2.97 3.38
CA ILE A 30 3.30 2.20 2.19
C ILE A 30 3.35 3.13 0.96
N PRO A 31 4.11 2.79 -0.09
CA PRO A 31 4.20 3.64 -1.28
C PRO A 31 2.85 3.75 -1.98
N ARG A 32 2.54 4.97 -2.44
CA ARG A 32 1.25 5.35 -3.03
C ARG A 32 1.45 6.39 -4.13
N PHE A 33 0.61 6.33 -5.16
CA PHE A 33 0.49 7.37 -6.17
C PHE A 33 -0.93 7.95 -6.22
N CYS A 34 -1.96 7.09 -6.32
CA CYS A 34 -3.34 7.55 -6.49
C CYS A 34 -4.11 7.79 -5.18
N TYR A 35 -3.58 7.35 -4.04
CA TYR A 35 -4.27 7.51 -2.75
C TYR A 35 -3.93 8.87 -2.14
N HIS A 36 -4.94 9.55 -1.65
CA HIS A 36 -4.81 10.78 -0.87
C HIS A 36 -5.86 10.76 0.25
N GLU A 37 -5.45 11.11 1.47
CA GLU A 37 -6.30 11.07 2.69
C GLU A 37 -7.59 11.89 2.58
N ARG A 38 -7.58 12.97 1.79
CA ARG A 38 -8.72 13.89 1.60
C ARG A 38 -9.50 13.66 0.30
N LEU A 39 -9.14 12.66 -0.49
CA LEU A 39 -9.83 12.32 -1.74
C LEU A 39 -10.46 10.93 -1.64
N SER A 40 -11.37 10.63 -2.56
CA SER A 40 -11.96 9.30 -2.68
C SER A 40 -10.91 8.23 -3.04
N ILE A 41 -11.09 7.02 -2.51
CA ILE A 41 -10.22 5.87 -2.82
C ILE A 41 -10.43 5.44 -4.27
N ALA A 42 -9.37 5.50 -5.09
CA ALA A 42 -9.40 5.09 -6.50
C ALA A 42 -8.93 3.64 -6.74
N GLY A 43 -7.74 3.28 -6.23
CA GLY A 43 -7.17 1.93 -6.37
C GLY A 43 -6.64 1.57 -7.77
N ASN A 44 -6.37 2.55 -8.63
CA ASN A 44 -5.90 2.31 -10.01
C ASN A 44 -4.37 2.08 -10.13
N CYS A 45 -3.53 2.74 -9.32
CA CYS A 45 -2.07 2.67 -9.47
C CYS A 45 -1.42 1.37 -8.98
N ARG A 46 -2.08 0.62 -8.09
CA ARG A 46 -1.59 -0.63 -7.46
C ARG A 46 -0.23 -0.57 -6.74
N MET A 47 0.35 0.61 -6.48
CA MET A 47 1.64 0.70 -5.78
C MET A 47 1.58 0.27 -4.30
N CYS A 48 0.40 0.40 -3.70
CA CYS A 48 0.17 0.12 -2.27
C CYS A 48 -0.06 -1.38 -1.96
N LEU A 49 0.34 -2.29 -2.85
CA LEU A 49 0.17 -3.72 -2.62
C LEU A 49 0.96 -4.17 -1.40
N VAL A 50 0.30 -4.95 -0.54
CA VAL A 50 0.87 -5.60 0.65
C VAL A 50 0.44 -7.06 0.68
N GLU A 51 1.18 -7.88 1.41
CA GLU A 51 0.82 -9.26 1.66
C GLU A 51 -0.05 -9.33 2.91
N MET A 52 -1.10 -10.13 2.85
CA MET A 52 -2.03 -10.35 3.95
C MET A 52 -2.19 -11.84 4.15
N GLU A 53 -2.06 -12.29 5.39
CA GLU A 53 -2.22 -13.70 5.71
C GLU A 53 -3.58 -14.22 5.23
N LYS A 54 -3.60 -15.45 4.69
CA LYS A 54 -4.79 -16.10 4.09
C LYS A 54 -5.31 -15.43 2.80
N SER A 55 -4.62 -14.42 2.26
CA SER A 55 -4.88 -13.94 0.89
C SER A 55 -3.99 -14.67 -0.12
N PRO A 56 -4.55 -15.24 -1.21
CA PRO A 56 -3.75 -15.92 -2.24
C PRO A 56 -2.96 -14.95 -3.14
N LYS A 57 -3.20 -13.65 -3.01
CA LYS A 57 -2.56 -12.58 -3.80
C LYS A 57 -2.33 -11.32 -2.95
N PRO A 58 -1.38 -10.46 -3.32
CA PRO A 58 -1.23 -9.15 -2.69
C PRO A 58 -2.54 -8.33 -2.77
N VAL A 59 -2.84 -7.60 -1.71
CA VAL A 59 -4.05 -6.78 -1.60
C VAL A 59 -3.71 -5.30 -1.69
N ALA A 60 -4.58 -4.51 -2.32
CA ALA A 60 -4.42 -3.07 -2.38
C ALA A 60 -4.77 -2.46 -1.01
N SER A 61 -3.75 -2.09 -0.24
CA SER A 61 -3.92 -1.62 1.15
C SER A 61 -4.81 -0.38 1.25
N CYS A 62 -4.82 0.48 0.23
CA CYS A 62 -5.61 1.72 0.22
C CYS A 62 -7.13 1.50 0.16
N ALA A 63 -7.58 0.31 -0.24
CA ALA A 63 -9.00 0.00 -0.42
C ALA A 63 -9.46 -1.20 0.42
N MET A 64 -8.53 -2.04 0.88
CA MET A 64 -8.86 -3.19 1.71
C MET A 64 -9.28 -2.73 3.10
N PRO A 65 -10.51 -3.00 3.56
CA PRO A 65 -10.93 -2.67 4.91
C PRO A 65 -10.24 -3.58 5.91
N VAL A 66 -9.94 -3.01 7.08
CA VAL A 66 -9.37 -3.76 8.19
C VAL A 66 -10.43 -4.62 8.87
N ALA A 67 -10.08 -5.87 9.13
CA ALA A 67 -10.86 -6.80 9.95
C ALA A 67 -10.02 -7.30 11.13
N ASP A 68 -10.70 -7.70 12.20
CA ASP A 68 -10.04 -8.16 13.41
C ASP A 68 -9.20 -9.42 13.17
N GLY A 69 -8.01 -9.47 13.78
CA GLY A 69 -7.08 -10.59 13.66
C GLY A 69 -6.35 -10.69 12.33
N GLN A 70 -6.43 -9.70 11.44
CA GLN A 70 -5.62 -9.68 10.22
C GLN A 70 -4.13 -9.55 10.54
N VAL A 71 -3.31 -10.28 9.78
CA VAL A 71 -1.85 -10.18 9.81
C VAL A 71 -1.36 -9.69 8.45
N ILE A 72 -0.64 -8.57 8.45
CA ILE A 72 -0.19 -7.85 7.27
C ILE A 72 1.33 -7.84 7.25
N TYR A 73 1.92 -8.12 6.09
CA TYR A 73 3.35 -8.05 5.85
C TYR A 73 3.65 -7.03 4.75
N THR A 74 4.54 -6.08 5.04
CA THR A 74 4.79 -4.93 4.15
C THR A 74 6.10 -5.03 3.38
N ASN A 75 6.94 -6.03 3.67
CA ASN A 75 8.32 -6.12 3.18
C ASN A 75 8.78 -7.55 2.78
N THR A 76 7.85 -8.44 2.46
CA THR A 76 8.18 -9.79 1.94
C THR A 76 8.70 -9.72 0.51
N GLU A 77 9.33 -10.79 0.02
CA GLU A 77 9.77 -10.89 -1.38
C GLU A 77 8.60 -10.76 -2.37
N MET A 78 7.42 -11.26 -2.00
CA MET A 78 6.20 -11.09 -2.81
C MET A 78 5.83 -9.61 -2.94
N VAL A 79 5.86 -8.86 -1.83
CA VAL A 79 5.53 -7.42 -1.83
C VAL A 79 6.56 -6.62 -2.62
N LYS A 80 7.86 -6.91 -2.43
CA LYS A 80 8.93 -6.26 -3.20
C LYS A 80 8.77 -6.50 -4.70
N LYS A 81 8.54 -7.75 -5.11
CA LYS A 81 8.32 -8.12 -6.51
C LYS A 81 7.07 -7.43 -7.09
N ALA A 82 5.98 -7.36 -6.32
CA ALA A 82 4.77 -6.66 -6.75
C ALA A 82 5.02 -5.16 -7.00
N ARG A 83 5.74 -4.48 -6.08
CA ARG A 83 6.07 -3.05 -6.21
C ARG A 83 7.04 -2.78 -7.36
N GLN A 84 8.04 -3.65 -7.55
CA GLN A 84 8.94 -3.56 -8.70
C GLN A 84 8.18 -3.70 -10.02
N GLY A 85 7.28 -4.68 -10.14
CA GLY A 85 6.46 -4.84 -11.34
C GLY A 85 5.54 -3.65 -11.59
N VAL A 86 4.92 -3.08 -10.54
CA VAL A 86 4.12 -1.87 -10.68
C VAL A 86 4.97 -0.70 -11.17
N MET A 87 6.16 -0.49 -10.61
CA MET A 87 7.06 0.58 -11.06
C MET A 87 7.51 0.38 -12.51
N GLU A 88 7.84 -0.85 -12.90
CA GLU A 88 8.17 -1.21 -14.27
C GLU A 88 7.03 -0.83 -15.23
N PHE A 89 5.78 -1.19 -14.90
CA PHE A 89 4.62 -0.84 -15.71
C PHE A 89 4.26 0.66 -15.70
N LEU A 90 4.59 1.39 -14.63
CA LEU A 90 4.40 2.84 -14.60
C LEU A 90 5.42 3.54 -15.51
N LEU A 91 6.65 3.04 -15.57
CA LEU A 91 7.74 3.65 -16.32
C LEU A 91 7.85 3.18 -17.77
N ILE A 92 7.24 2.05 -18.15
CA ILE A 92 7.33 1.48 -19.51
C ILE A 92 6.95 2.47 -20.62
N ASN A 93 5.98 3.36 -20.34
CA ASN A 93 5.52 4.40 -21.27
C ASN A 93 5.73 5.82 -20.71
N HIS A 94 6.43 5.98 -19.59
CA HIS A 94 6.73 7.30 -19.03
C HIS A 94 7.86 7.95 -19.84
N PRO A 95 7.72 9.22 -20.27
CA PRO A 95 8.75 9.86 -21.07
C PRO A 95 10.05 10.08 -20.27
N LEU A 96 11.19 10.06 -20.95
CA LEU A 96 12.51 10.31 -20.36
C LEU A 96 12.82 11.80 -20.24
N ASP A 97 11.86 12.55 -19.72
CA ASP A 97 11.90 14.02 -19.63
C ASP A 97 12.42 14.51 -18.27
N CYS A 98 13.00 13.64 -17.43
CA CYS A 98 13.49 14.00 -16.10
C CYS A 98 14.35 15.28 -16.05
N PRO A 99 15.25 15.57 -17.02
CA PRO A 99 16.06 16.79 -16.98
C PRO A 99 15.30 18.09 -17.28
N ILE A 100 14.10 18.01 -17.87
CA ILE A 100 13.30 19.17 -18.31
C ILE A 100 11.95 19.26 -17.60
N CYS A 101 11.60 18.26 -16.80
CA CYS A 101 10.37 18.23 -16.03
C CYS A 101 10.50 19.13 -14.80
N ASP A 102 9.57 20.06 -14.60
CA ASP A 102 9.54 20.96 -13.44
C ASP A 102 9.40 20.22 -12.09
N GLN A 103 8.94 18.96 -12.12
CA GLN A 103 8.85 18.09 -10.94
C GLN A 103 10.10 17.21 -10.74
N GLY A 104 11.12 17.34 -11.59
CA GLY A 104 12.37 16.61 -11.45
C GLY A 104 13.18 17.09 -10.24
N GLY A 105 13.60 16.15 -9.39
CA GLY A 105 14.35 16.40 -8.17
C GLY A 105 14.68 15.11 -7.43
#